data_AF-A0A3M5FUX3-F1
#
_entry.id   AF-A0A3M5FUX3-F1
#
_cell.length_a   1.000
_cell.length_b   1.000
_cell.length_c   1.000
_cell.angle_alpha   90.00
_cell.angle_beta   90.00
_cell.angle_gamma   90.00
#
_symmetry.space_group_name_H-M   'P 1'
#
loop_
_entity.id
_entity.type
_entity.pdbx_description
1 polymer ?
#
loop_
_entity_poly.entity_id
_entity_poly.type
_entity_poly.pdbx_seq_one_letter_code
_entity_poly.pdbx_strand_id
1 'polypeptide(L)' 'MASPGHCANLMNPMFTEVGAAYATATNADYGVYWTMLFGAP' A
#
# COMPACT_ATOMS: atom_id res chain seq x y z
N MET A 1 8.87 -9.14 -3.36
CA MET A 1 7.50 -9.70 -3.38
C MET A 1 7.31 -10.90 -2.45
N ALA A 2 7.82 -10.81 -1.20
CA ALA A 2 7.80 -11.95 -0.27
C ALA A 2 6.51 -12.06 0.56
N SER A 3 5.46 -11.31 0.21
CA SER A 3 4.12 -11.42 0.80
C SER A 3 3.12 -11.76 -0.31
N PRO A 4 2.54 -12.98 -0.30
CA PRO A 4 1.57 -13.40 -1.29
C PRO A 4 0.36 -12.45 -1.38
N GLY A 5 -0.14 -11.97 -0.24
CA GLY A 5 -1.28 -11.05 -0.20
C GLY A 5 -0.99 -9.69 -0.84
N HIS A 6 0.19 -9.12 -0.58
CA HIS A 6 0.58 -7.87 -1.23
C HIS A 6 0.79 -8.05 -2.74
N CYS A 7 1.37 -9.18 -3.16
CA CYS A 7 1.55 -9.50 -4.58
C CYS A 7 0.20 -9.62 -5.31
N ALA A 8 -0.77 -10.29 -4.70
CA ALA A 8 -2.11 -10.43 -5.27
C ALA A 8 -2.78 -9.07 -5.53
N ASN A 9 -2.69 -8.13 -4.57
CA ASN A 9 -3.24 -6.78 -4.76
C ASN A 9 -2.50 -6.01 -5.87
N LEU A 10 -1.16 -6.05 -5.90
CA LEU A 10 -0.34 -5.33 -6.87
C LEU A 10 -0.54 -5.83 -8.31
N MET A 11 -0.72 -7.14 -8.48
CA MET A 11 -0.84 -7.77 -9.80
C MET A 11 -2.29 -7.89 -10.28
N ASN A 12 -3.27 -7.44 -9.51
CA ASN A 12 -4.68 -7.57 -9.87
C ASN A 12 -5.05 -6.60 -10.99
N PRO A 13 -5.37 -7.09 -12.21
CA PRO A 13 -5.66 -6.23 -13.35
C PRO A 13 -7.00 -5.49 -13.25
N MET A 14 -7.84 -5.81 -12.25
CA MET A 14 -9.11 -5.10 -12.03
C MET A 14 -8.91 -3.68 -11.51
N PHE A 15 -7.77 -3.40 -10.86
CA PHE A 15 -7.46 -2.06 -10.40
C PHE A 15 -6.74 -1.27 -11.47
N THR A 16 -7.23 -0.07 -11.76
CA THR A 16 -6.64 0.85 -12.73
C THR A 16 -6.14 2.14 -12.08
N GLU A 17 -6.40 2.32 -10.79
CA GLU A 17 -6.02 3.49 -10.02
C GLU A 17 -5.23 3.09 -8.77
N VAL A 18 -4.26 3.94 -8.41
CA VAL A 18 -3.42 3.73 -7.23
C VAL A 18 -3.30 5.04 -6.46
N GLY A 19 -3.58 4.98 -5.16
CA GLY A 19 -3.28 6.03 -4.20
C GLY A 19 -2.23 5.55 -3.20
N ALA A 20 -1.22 6.37 -2.91
CA ALA A 20 -0.22 6.07 -1.90
C ALA A 20 0.01 7.28 -1.00
N ALA A 21 0.17 7.02 0.29
CA ALA A 21 0.50 8.04 1.28
C ALA A 21 1.43 7.45 2.34
N TYR A 22 2.10 8.35 3.06
CA TYR A 22 2.88 7.98 4.23
C TYR A 22 2.67 8.99 5.35
N ALA A 23 2.92 8.56 6.57
CA ALA A 23 2.98 9.40 7.75
C ALA A 23 4.23 9.06 8.57
N THR A 24 4.81 10.07 9.22
CA THR A 24 5.94 9.90 10.13
C THR A 24 5.56 10.38 11.52
N ALA A 25 6.10 9.71 12.54
CA ALA A 25 5.90 10.11 13.93
C ALA A 25 7.11 9.67 14.78
N THR A 26 7.59 10.57 15.63
CA THR A 26 8.79 10.35 16.45
C THR A 26 8.58 9.32 17.57
N ASN A 27 7.33 9.01 17.91
CA ASN A 27 6.95 8.07 18.96
C ASN A 27 6.23 6.81 18.44
N ALA A 28 6.28 6.54 17.13
CA ALA A 28 5.63 5.36 16.55
C ALA A 28 6.63 4.22 16.32
N ASP A 29 6.16 2.97 16.43
CA ASP A 29 7.00 1.77 16.48
C ASP A 29 7.97 1.63 15.29
N TYR A 30 7.56 2.10 14.11
CA TYR A 30 8.33 1.96 12.87
C TYR A 30 8.78 3.30 12.27
N GLY A 31 8.54 4.44 12.94
CA GLY A 31 8.94 5.80 12.53
C GLY A 31 8.27 6.35 11.25
N VAL A 32 7.97 5.48 10.28
CA VAL A 32 7.27 5.77 9.02
C VAL A 32 6.26 4.67 8.74
N TYR A 33 5.03 5.07 8.42
CA TYR A 33 3.97 4.16 8.00
C TYR A 33 3.56 4.51 6.57
N TRP A 34 3.53 3.50 5.71
CA TRP A 34 3.07 3.61 4.33
C TRP A 34 1.70 2.98 4.21
N THR A 35 0.84 3.59 3.40
CA THR A 35 -0.41 2.99 2.95
C THR A 35 -0.53 3.11 1.45
N MET A 36 -1.17 2.11 0.85
CA MET A 36 -1.46 2.06 -0.57
C MET A 36 -2.90 1.55 -0.75
N LEU A 37 -3.68 2.27 -1.53
CA LEU A 37 -5.02 1.87 -1.96
C LEU A 37 -5.01 1.60 -3.46
N PHE A 38 -5.77 0.58 -3.86
CA PHE A 38 -6.04 0.26 -5.25
C PHE A 38 -7.53 0.46 -5.52
N GLY A 39 -7.85 1.07 -6.66
CA GLY A 39 -9.21 1.42 -7.06
C GLY A 39 -9.47 1.12 -8.53
N ALA A 40 -10.74 1.20 -8.89
CA ALA A 40 -11.24 1.19 -10.26
C ALA A 40 -12.35 2.26 -10.37
N PRO A 41 -12.58 2.86 -11.55
CA PRO A 41 -13.59 3.89 -11.78
C PRO A 41 -15.02 3.54 -11.34
#